data_AF-A0A956NZ14-F1
#
_entry.id   AF-A0A956NZ14-F1
#
_cell.length_a   1.000
_cell.length_b   1.000
_cell.length_c   1.000
_cell.angle_alpha   90.00
_cell.angle_beta   90.00
_cell.angle_gamma   90.00
#
_symmetry.space_group_name_H-M   'P 1'
#
loop_
_entity.id
_entity.type
_entity.pdbx_description
1 polymer ?
#
loop_
_entity_poly.entity_id
_entity_poly.type
_entity_poly.pdbx_seq_one_letter_code
_entity_poly.pdbx_strand_id
1 'polypeptide(L)'
;MQLDNFTHRPYLTKSHQKYKRKDVLRLLNWKQQMVDQNIGGYTANNGEFVIFVTLKKGEVFSGAQMAYEDELLDNSTMKWFTKAPRTLNSPEVKKLMHPEDWKIRVFAKKSDNEGTEFYYLGDVKPIKDTIIELEKPTQDGGKKKVVEMLLKFSEPIDLNLYRYLEAGQD
;
A
#
# COMPACT_ATOMS: atom_id res chain seq x y z
N MET A 1 -3.50 33.93 -21.93
CA MET A 1 -2.83 32.62 -21.94
C MET A 1 -2.60 32.24 -20.48
N GLN A 2 -3.47 31.41 -19.91
CA GLN A 2 -3.38 31.00 -18.50
C GLN A 2 -2.19 30.04 -18.36
N LEU A 3 -1.27 30.39 -17.46
CA LEU A 3 -0.18 29.50 -17.03
C LEU A 3 -0.75 28.45 -16.08
N ASP A 4 -0.47 27.20 -16.41
CA ASP A 4 -0.95 26.00 -15.73
C ASP A 4 -0.50 25.90 -14.26
N ASN A 5 -1.48 25.74 -13.36
CA ASN A 5 -1.33 25.53 -11.92
C ASN A 5 -0.93 24.07 -11.56
N PHE A 6 0.22 23.56 -12.04
CA PHE A 6 0.68 22.19 -11.74
C PHE A 6 1.90 22.10 -10.79
N THR A 7 2.21 23.14 -10.02
CA THR A 7 3.40 23.18 -9.16
C THR A 7 3.09 23.23 -7.66
N HIS A 8 2.13 22.44 -7.18
CA HIS A 8 2.05 22.10 -5.76
C HIS A 8 2.02 20.58 -5.60
N ARG A 9 3.18 20.00 -5.26
CA ARG A 9 3.20 18.64 -4.70
C ARG A 9 2.45 18.72 -3.37
N PRO A 10 1.39 17.93 -3.15
CA PRO A 10 0.74 17.91 -1.85
C PRO A 10 1.76 17.46 -0.81
N TYR A 11 1.98 18.28 0.23
CA TYR A 11 2.73 17.84 1.39
C TYR A 11 1.90 16.75 2.08
N LEU A 12 2.43 15.53 2.11
CA LEU A 12 1.86 14.47 2.93
C LEU A 12 2.22 14.75 4.39
N THR A 13 1.21 14.81 5.24
CA THR A 13 1.38 14.96 6.67
C THR A 13 0.85 13.71 7.36
N LYS A 14 1.52 13.28 8.42
CA LYS A 14 1.05 12.19 9.29
C LYS A 14 -0.13 12.61 10.19
N SER A 15 -0.65 13.83 10.02
CA SER A 15 -1.66 14.44 10.88
C SER A 15 -3.07 13.95 10.57
N HIS A 16 -3.38 12.66 10.82
CA HIS A 16 -4.72 12.05 10.65
C HIS A 16 -5.45 12.40 9.34
N GLN A 17 -4.71 12.85 8.32
CA GLN A 17 -5.30 13.37 7.10
C GLN A 17 -5.64 12.21 6.19
N LYS A 18 -6.85 12.25 5.65
CA LYS A 18 -7.34 11.30 4.67
C LYS A 18 -7.01 11.80 3.27
N TYR A 19 -6.54 10.90 2.42
CA TYR A 19 -6.15 11.17 1.04
C TYR A 19 -6.94 10.29 0.08
N LYS A 20 -7.53 10.88 -0.95
CA LYS A 20 -8.10 10.11 -2.07
C LYS A 20 -6.97 9.57 -2.92
N ARG A 21 -7.15 8.39 -3.52
CA ARG A 21 -6.18 7.81 -4.47
C ARG A 21 -5.72 8.84 -5.51
N LYS A 22 -6.65 9.54 -6.16
CA LYS A 22 -6.35 10.57 -7.16
C LYS A 22 -5.37 11.64 -6.66
N ASP A 23 -5.45 12.02 -5.38
CA ASP A 23 -4.61 13.06 -4.79
C ASP A 23 -3.22 12.51 -4.45
N VAL A 24 -3.14 11.27 -3.94
CA VAL A 24 -1.86 10.57 -3.72
C VAL A 24 -1.13 10.34 -5.04
N LEU A 25 -1.84 9.99 -6.11
CA LEU A 25 -1.22 9.72 -7.42
C LEU A 25 -0.60 10.96 -8.06
N ARG A 26 -0.98 12.17 -7.63
CA ARG A 26 -0.28 13.40 -8.03
C ARG A 26 1.18 13.42 -7.55
N LEU A 27 1.51 12.70 -6.48
CA LEU A 27 2.90 12.56 -6.00
C LEU A 27 3.81 11.85 -6.99
N LEU A 28 3.26 10.98 -7.83
CA LEU A 28 4.00 10.20 -8.82
C LEU A 28 4.48 11.06 -10.01
N ASN A 29 4.22 12.37 -9.99
CA ASN A 29 4.50 13.32 -11.09
C ASN A 29 4.06 12.78 -12.45
N TRP A 30 2.92 12.10 -12.49
CA TRP A 30 2.46 11.47 -13.71
C TRP A 30 1.89 12.51 -14.67
N LYS A 31 2.50 12.57 -15.87
CA LYS A 31 2.07 13.44 -16.98
C LYS A 31 0.80 12.93 -17.68
N GLN A 32 0.42 11.66 -17.49
CA GLN A 32 -0.78 11.07 -18.09
C GLN A 32 -1.79 10.72 -17.00
N GLN A 33 -3.07 11.03 -17.26
CA GLN A 33 -4.17 10.60 -16.41
C GLN A 33 -4.29 9.08 -16.47
N MET A 34 -3.79 8.37 -15.46
CA MET A 34 -4.33 7.04 -15.17
C MET A 34 -5.76 7.20 -14.69
N VAL A 35 -6.65 6.33 -15.18
CA VAL A 35 -7.96 6.14 -14.56
C VAL A 35 -7.69 5.50 -13.21
N ASP A 36 -7.90 6.27 -12.13
CA ASP A 36 -7.74 5.88 -10.73
C ASP A 36 -8.42 4.53 -10.40
N GLN A 37 -9.51 4.21 -11.11
CA GLN A 37 -10.25 2.94 -11.00
C GLN A 37 -9.40 1.69 -11.24
N ASN A 38 -8.29 1.78 -11.99
CA ASN A 38 -7.44 0.62 -12.29
C ASN A 38 -6.33 0.37 -11.25
N ILE A 39 -6.13 1.28 -10.30
CA ILE A 39 -5.07 1.17 -9.29
C ILE A 39 -5.64 0.53 -8.02
N GLY A 40 -5.47 -0.79 -7.91
CA GLY A 40 -5.85 -1.54 -6.71
C GLY A 40 -4.97 -1.21 -5.48
N GLY A 41 -4.02 -2.11 -5.17
CA GLY A 41 -3.21 -2.08 -3.95
C GLY A 41 -1.81 -1.45 -4.03
N TYR A 42 -1.22 -1.22 -5.21
CA TYR A 42 0.03 -0.47 -5.32
C TYR A 42 0.30 0.01 -6.75
N THR A 43 1.19 0.98 -6.89
CA THR A 43 1.76 1.43 -8.16
C THR A 43 3.09 2.14 -7.97
N ALA A 44 3.88 2.33 -9.04
CA ALA A 44 5.21 2.91 -8.97
C ALA A 44 5.58 3.71 -10.22
N ASN A 45 6.22 4.87 -10.04
CA ASN A 45 6.74 5.70 -11.11
C ASN A 45 7.81 6.69 -10.62
N ASN A 46 8.81 7.01 -11.44
CA ASN A 46 9.78 8.09 -11.18
C ASN A 46 10.41 8.06 -9.76
N GLY A 47 10.81 6.89 -9.29
CA GLY A 47 11.41 6.73 -7.95
C GLY A 47 10.42 6.78 -6.80
N GLU A 48 9.12 6.78 -7.07
CA GLU A 48 8.05 6.75 -6.07
C GLU A 48 7.28 5.44 -6.18
N PHE A 49 7.06 4.77 -5.05
CA PHE A 49 6.27 3.55 -4.95
C PHE A 49 5.19 3.77 -3.89
N VAL A 50 3.92 3.58 -4.26
CA VAL A 50 2.79 3.83 -3.36
C VAL A 50 2.03 2.54 -3.14
N ILE A 51 1.78 2.21 -1.87
CA ILE A 51 1.02 1.06 -1.42
C ILE A 51 -0.29 1.56 -0.80
N PHE A 52 -1.40 0.94 -1.20
CA PHE A 52 -2.73 1.14 -0.65
C PHE A 52 -3.22 -0.16 -0.01
N VAL A 53 -3.39 -0.14 1.31
CA VAL A 53 -3.85 -1.30 2.09
C VAL A 53 -5.26 -1.04 2.62
N THR A 54 -6.12 -2.04 2.57
CA THR A 54 -7.37 -2.06 3.34
C THR A 54 -7.20 -3.09 4.43
N LEU A 55 -7.00 -2.63 5.67
CA LEU A 55 -6.83 -3.48 6.84
C LEU A 55 -8.18 -4.11 7.20
N LYS A 56 -8.19 -5.41 7.43
CA LYS A 56 -9.38 -6.22 7.69
C LYS A 56 -9.18 -7.08 8.94
N LYS A 57 -10.23 -7.20 9.74
CA LYS A 57 -10.32 -8.23 10.77
C LYS A 57 -10.84 -9.52 10.14
N GLY A 58 -10.05 -10.59 10.15
CA GLY A 58 -10.50 -12.00 10.14
C GLY A 58 -11.41 -12.52 9.01
N GLU A 59 -11.88 -11.69 8.08
CA GLU A 59 -12.84 -12.09 7.04
C GLU A 59 -12.27 -11.93 5.63
N VAL A 60 -12.39 -13.00 4.85
CA VAL A 60 -12.04 -13.06 3.44
C VAL A 60 -12.75 -11.93 2.68
N PHE A 61 -11.99 -11.13 1.91
CA PHE A 61 -12.57 -10.11 1.05
C PHE A 61 -13.44 -10.80 -0.03
N SER A 62 -14.76 -10.74 0.11
CA SER A 62 -15.73 -11.39 -0.80
C SER A 62 -15.63 -10.91 -2.25
N GLY A 63 -15.11 -9.71 -2.49
CA GLY A 63 -14.87 -9.17 -3.84
C GLY A 63 -13.48 -9.42 -4.44
N ALA A 64 -12.62 -10.21 -3.80
CA ALA A 64 -11.25 -10.47 -4.23
C ALA A 64 -11.04 -11.98 -4.31
N GLN A 65 -10.47 -12.44 -5.41
CA GLN A 65 -10.25 -13.88 -5.65
C GLN A 65 -9.29 -14.52 -4.63
N MET A 66 -8.55 -13.71 -3.87
CA MET A 66 -7.55 -14.14 -2.89
C MET A 66 -7.62 -13.29 -1.63
N ALA A 67 -7.50 -13.94 -0.47
CA ALA A 67 -7.33 -13.27 0.81
C ALA A 67 -5.86 -12.87 1.01
N TYR A 68 -5.62 -11.57 1.16
CA TYR A 68 -4.34 -11.04 1.62
C TYR A 68 -4.46 -10.73 3.11
N GLU A 69 -3.43 -11.12 3.87
CA GLU A 69 -3.37 -10.94 5.32
C GLU A 69 -2.43 -9.78 5.62
N ASP A 70 -2.61 -8.66 4.91
CA ASP A 70 -1.84 -7.44 5.19
C ASP A 70 -2.19 -6.97 6.61
N GLU A 71 -1.16 -6.75 7.43
CA GLU A 71 -1.33 -6.59 8.88
C GLU A 71 -0.27 -5.63 9.44
N LEU A 72 -0.66 -4.79 10.40
CA LEU A 72 0.28 -4.01 11.22
C LEU A 72 0.71 -4.89 12.41
N LEU A 73 1.91 -5.45 12.35
CA LEU A 73 2.44 -6.30 13.43
C LEU A 73 2.75 -5.48 14.69
N ASP A 74 3.19 -4.25 14.49
CA ASP A 74 3.42 -3.24 15.52
C ASP A 74 3.30 -1.84 14.87
N ASN A 75 3.46 -0.77 15.65
CA ASN A 75 3.35 0.60 15.13
C ASN A 75 4.51 1.02 14.20
N SER A 76 5.46 0.13 13.93
CA SER A 76 6.68 0.37 13.16
C SER A 76 6.95 -0.71 12.10
N THR A 77 6.10 -1.73 11.98
CA THR A 77 6.31 -2.89 11.11
C THR A 77 4.99 -3.39 10.53
N MET A 78 4.92 -3.54 9.21
CA MET A 78 3.77 -4.10 8.49
C MET A 78 4.18 -5.38 7.76
N LYS A 79 3.37 -6.43 7.85
CA LYS A 79 3.40 -7.58 6.94
C LYS A 79 2.54 -7.24 5.72
N TRP A 80 3.09 -7.41 4.53
CA TRP A 80 2.44 -7.01 3.29
C TRP A 80 2.63 -8.03 2.18
N PHE A 81 1.59 -8.19 1.36
CA PHE A 81 1.58 -9.05 0.19
C PHE A 81 1.44 -8.26 -1.11
N THR A 82 2.19 -8.65 -2.13
CA THR A 82 1.90 -8.23 -3.50
C THR A 82 0.56 -8.82 -3.97
N LYS A 83 -0.04 -8.20 -4.97
CA LYS A 83 -1.16 -8.78 -5.71
C LYS A 83 -0.71 -10.06 -6.40
N ALA A 84 -1.60 -11.03 -6.52
CA ALA A 84 -1.41 -12.18 -7.40
C ALA A 84 -1.69 -11.84 -8.88
N PRO A 85 -1.04 -12.53 -9.83
CA PRO A 85 0.11 -13.40 -9.64
C PRO A 85 1.41 -12.58 -9.64
N ARG A 86 2.26 -12.76 -8.63
CA ARG A 86 3.61 -12.15 -8.58
C ARG A 86 4.63 -13.11 -8.00
N THR A 87 5.87 -12.89 -8.43
CA THR A 87 7.05 -13.70 -8.18
C THR A 87 8.23 -12.80 -7.88
N LEU A 88 9.34 -13.35 -7.40
CA LEU A 88 10.59 -12.58 -7.20
C LEU A 88 11.10 -11.92 -8.50
N ASN A 89 10.73 -12.48 -9.65
CA ASN A 89 11.10 -11.95 -10.96
C ASN A 89 10.19 -10.82 -11.46
N SER A 90 9.08 -10.53 -10.78
CA SER A 90 8.13 -9.51 -11.21
C SER A 90 8.74 -8.10 -11.13
N PRO A 91 8.48 -7.20 -12.09
CA PRO A 91 9.11 -5.89 -12.14
C PRO A 91 8.92 -5.04 -10.88
N GLU A 92 7.74 -5.08 -10.26
CA GLU A 92 7.51 -4.39 -8.97
C GLU A 92 8.30 -5.01 -7.82
N VAL A 93 8.48 -6.33 -7.80
CA VAL A 93 9.21 -7.02 -6.73
C VAL A 93 10.70 -6.70 -6.83
N LYS A 94 11.24 -6.63 -8.06
CA LYS A 94 12.61 -6.15 -8.28
C LYS A 94 12.85 -4.75 -7.72
N LYS A 95 11.88 -3.85 -7.83
CA LYS A 95 11.97 -2.50 -7.21
C LYS A 95 12.01 -2.59 -5.69
N LEU A 96 11.23 -3.49 -5.09
CA LEU A 96 11.20 -3.69 -3.63
C LEU A 96 12.46 -4.40 -3.10
N MET A 97 13.12 -5.24 -3.91
CA MET A 97 14.41 -5.85 -3.55
C MET A 97 15.59 -4.87 -3.66
N HIS A 98 15.45 -3.83 -4.49
CA HIS A 98 16.41 -2.74 -4.65
C HIS A 98 15.78 -1.38 -4.27
N PRO A 99 15.39 -1.18 -3.00
CA PRO A 99 14.56 -0.06 -2.58
C PRO A 99 15.32 1.28 -2.51
N GLU A 100 16.65 1.29 -2.67
CA GLU A 100 17.45 2.50 -2.49
C GLU A 100 17.12 3.60 -3.51
N ASP A 101 16.59 3.21 -4.68
CA ASP A 101 16.12 4.12 -5.73
C ASP A 101 14.64 4.50 -5.59
N TRP A 102 13.95 3.99 -4.57
CA TRP A 102 12.50 4.09 -4.42
C TRP A 102 12.08 4.65 -3.07
N LYS A 103 11.33 5.74 -3.10
CA LYS A 103 10.58 6.23 -1.95
C LYS A 103 9.26 5.47 -1.87
N ILE A 104 9.16 4.56 -0.88
CA ILE A 104 8.00 3.67 -0.72
C ILE A 104 7.09 4.23 0.36
N ARG A 105 5.82 4.48 0.02
CA ARG A 105 4.82 5.10 0.90
C ARG A 105 3.65 4.17 1.14
N VAL A 106 3.24 4.04 2.39
CA VAL A 106 2.06 3.24 2.77
C VAL A 106 0.89 4.14 3.12
N PHE A 107 -0.24 3.83 2.49
CA PHE A 107 -1.54 4.40 2.77
C PHE A 107 -2.49 3.28 3.18
N ALA A 108 -3.20 3.45 4.29
CA ALA A 108 -4.11 2.42 4.80
C ALA A 108 -5.49 2.98 5.15
N LYS A 109 -6.49 2.13 5.09
CA LYS A 109 -7.81 2.38 5.65
C LYS A 109 -8.36 1.12 6.28
N LYS A 110 -9.34 1.26 7.16
CA LYS A 110 -10.14 0.15 7.67
C LYS A 110 -11.17 -0.30 6.63
N SER A 111 -11.67 -1.53 6.76
CA SER A 111 -12.69 -2.07 5.88
C SER A 111 -14.13 -1.65 6.22
N ASP A 112 -14.35 -0.93 7.31
CA ASP A 112 -15.64 -0.60 7.95
C ASP A 112 -16.45 0.50 7.22
N ASN A 113 -16.44 0.51 5.88
CA ASN A 113 -17.23 1.44 5.06
C ASN A 113 -16.97 2.94 5.30
N GLU A 114 -15.87 3.31 5.95
CA GLU A 114 -15.54 4.71 6.32
C GLU A 114 -15.12 5.63 5.14
N GLY A 115 -15.38 5.19 3.91
CA GLY A 115 -15.13 5.93 2.68
C GLY A 115 -14.05 5.33 1.77
N THR A 116 -13.70 6.10 0.74
CA THR A 116 -12.72 5.72 -0.30
C THR A 116 -11.33 6.28 -0.06
N GLU A 117 -11.15 7.01 1.04
CA GLU A 117 -9.92 7.72 1.39
C GLU A 117 -9.04 6.88 2.30
N PHE A 118 -7.73 7.18 2.31
CA PHE A 118 -6.72 6.46 3.05
C PHE A 118 -5.91 7.40 3.93
N TYR A 119 -5.52 6.91 5.11
CA TYR A 119 -4.54 7.57 5.97
C TYR A 119 -3.14 7.30 5.45
N TYR A 120 -2.29 8.33 5.44
CA TYR A 120 -0.86 8.15 5.20
C TYR A 120 -0.17 7.64 6.47
N LEU A 121 0.42 6.44 6.40
CA LEU A 121 1.08 5.81 7.56
C LEU A 121 2.57 6.19 7.64
N GLY A 122 3.21 6.44 6.49
CA GLY A 122 4.61 6.84 6.44
C GLY A 122 5.40 6.24 5.29
N ASP A 123 6.67 6.61 5.26
CA ASP A 123 7.68 6.05 4.38
C ASP A 123 8.21 4.73 4.98
N VAL A 124 8.36 3.70 4.15
CA VAL A 124 8.82 2.37 4.59
C VAL A 124 10.04 1.88 3.82
N LYS A 125 10.75 0.90 4.40
CA LYS A 125 11.76 0.10 3.72
C LYS A 125 11.43 -1.40 3.84
N PRO A 126 11.47 -2.17 2.74
CA PRO A 126 11.37 -3.62 2.79
C PRO A 126 12.52 -4.23 3.59
N ILE A 127 12.22 -5.19 4.45
CA ILE A 127 13.24 -6.00 5.14
C ILE A 127 13.63 -7.13 4.18
N LYS A 128 14.82 -7.03 3.57
CA LYS A 128 15.22 -7.81 2.37
C LYS A 128 15.16 -9.33 2.57
N ASP A 129 15.53 -9.83 3.73
CA ASP A 129 15.54 -11.25 4.08
C ASP A 129 14.14 -11.84 4.33
N THR A 130 13.12 -10.99 4.42
CA THR A 130 11.71 -11.41 4.58
C THR A 130 10.95 -11.49 3.25
N ILE A 131 11.58 -11.11 2.13
CA ILE A 131 10.95 -11.12 0.80
C ILE A 131 10.91 -12.56 0.29
N ILE A 132 9.73 -13.19 0.35
CA ILE A 132 9.54 -14.60 0.00
C ILE A 132 8.38 -14.78 -0.98
N GLU A 133 8.58 -15.64 -1.98
CA GLU A 133 7.52 -16.07 -2.90
C GLU A 133 6.73 -17.22 -2.28
N LEU A 134 5.41 -17.10 -2.29
CA LEU A 134 4.46 -18.06 -1.73
C LEU A 134 3.39 -18.40 -2.77
N GLU A 135 2.74 -19.54 -2.59
CA GLU A 135 1.49 -19.87 -3.29
C GLU A 135 0.31 -19.80 -2.33
N LYS A 136 -0.66 -18.94 -2.64
CA LYS A 136 -1.90 -18.83 -1.87
C LYS A 136 -3.08 -19.44 -2.63
N PRO A 137 -3.99 -20.13 -1.94
CA PRO A 137 -5.21 -20.64 -2.56
C PRO A 137 -6.08 -19.48 -3.04
N THR A 138 -6.83 -19.72 -4.10
CA THR A 138 -7.84 -18.81 -4.61
C THR A 138 -9.24 -19.35 -4.30
N GLN A 139 -10.25 -18.48 -4.28
CA GLN A 139 -11.64 -18.87 -3.98
C GLN A 139 -12.21 -19.89 -4.97
N ASP A 140 -11.70 -19.95 -6.20
CA ASP A 140 -12.05 -20.92 -7.25
C ASP A 140 -11.28 -22.26 -7.14
N GLY A 141 -10.57 -22.51 -6.04
CA GLY A 141 -9.87 -23.77 -5.77
C GLY A 141 -8.49 -23.90 -6.44
N GLY A 142 -8.04 -22.87 -7.15
CA GLY A 142 -6.69 -22.77 -7.69
C GLY A 142 -5.66 -22.28 -6.68
N LYS A 143 -4.42 -22.09 -7.14
CA LYS A 143 -3.36 -21.40 -6.41
C LYS A 143 -2.76 -20.31 -7.29
N LYS A 144 -2.38 -19.19 -6.69
CA LYS A 144 -1.58 -18.17 -7.38
C LYS A 144 -0.40 -17.75 -6.52
N LYS A 145 0.67 -17.38 -7.21
CA LYS A 145 1.89 -16.88 -6.59
C LYS A 145 1.71 -15.45 -6.09
N VAL A 146 2.24 -15.19 -4.91
CA VAL A 146 2.34 -13.87 -4.30
C VAL A 146 3.74 -13.74 -3.70
N VAL A 147 4.16 -12.51 -3.43
CA VAL A 147 5.35 -12.24 -2.63
C VAL A 147 4.92 -11.59 -1.33
N GLU A 148 5.33 -12.18 -0.22
CA GLU A 148 5.21 -11.64 1.14
C GLU A 148 6.50 -10.90 1.50
N MET A 149 6.39 -9.84 2.30
CA MET A 149 7.51 -9.19 2.94
C MET A 149 7.09 -8.41 4.19
N LEU A 150 8.06 -8.13 5.05
CA LEU A 150 7.92 -7.13 6.10
C LEU A 150 8.40 -5.76 5.58
N LEU A 151 7.63 -4.74 5.92
CA LEU A 151 7.92 -3.33 5.65
C LEU A 151 8.18 -2.62 6.99
N LYS A 152 9.38 -2.07 7.16
CA LYS A 152 9.75 -1.27 8.32
C LYS A 152 9.43 0.19 8.07
N PHE A 153 8.67 0.83 8.95
CA PHE A 153 8.44 2.27 8.88
C PHE A 153 9.70 3.04 9.29
N SER A 154 10.02 4.08 8.52
CA SER A 154 11.20 4.93 8.77
C SER A 154 11.07 5.71 10.08
N GLU A 155 9.84 6.05 10.46
CA GLU A 155 9.50 6.47 11.82
C GLU A 155 8.18 5.78 12.20
N PRO A 156 7.96 5.45 13.48
CA PRO A 156 6.72 4.83 13.92
C PRO A 156 5.47 5.61 13.44
N ILE A 157 4.41 4.85 13.16
CA ILE A 157 3.07 5.38 12.96
C ILE A 157 2.65 6.09 14.26
N ASP A 158 1.98 7.23 14.13
CA ASP A 158 1.38 7.92 15.28
C ASP A 158 0.54 6.93 16.10
N LEU A 159 0.75 6.92 17.42
CA LEU A 159 0.16 5.88 18.27
C LEU A 159 -1.37 5.95 18.28
N ASN A 160 -1.96 7.15 18.16
CA ASN A 160 -3.42 7.27 18.10
C ASN A 160 -3.94 6.76 16.77
N LEU A 161 -3.26 7.06 15.66
CA LEU A 161 -3.61 6.50 14.35
C LEU A 161 -3.45 4.98 14.31
N TYR A 162 -2.33 4.45 14.82
CA TYR A 162 -2.11 3.00 14.92
C TYR A 162 -3.23 2.34 15.74
N ARG A 163 -3.48 2.84 16.96
CA ARG A 163 -4.56 2.34 17.82
C ARG A 163 -5.92 2.46 17.16
N TYR A 164 -6.18 3.52 16.41
CA TYR A 164 -7.45 3.69 15.70
C TYR A 164 -7.62 2.69 14.55
N LEU A 165 -6.55 2.40 13.80
CA LEU A 165 -6.55 1.40 12.73
C LEU A 165 -6.70 -0.03 13.28
N GLU A 166 -6.18 -0.26 14.49
CA GLU A 166 -6.36 -1.50 15.25
C GLU A 166 -7.71 -1.55 16.01
N ALA A 167 -8.24 -0.42 16.47
CA ALA A 167 -9.46 -0.34 17.26
C ALA A 167 -10.70 -0.52 16.37
N GLY A 168 -11.66 -1.30 16.85
CA GLY A 168 -12.73 -1.84 16.01
C GLY A 168 -12.39 -3.21 15.43
N GLN A 169 -11.31 -3.84 15.90
CA GLN A 169 -11.09 -5.28 15.81
C GLN A 169 -11.87 -6.08 16.89
N ASP A 170 -13.07 -5.63 17.28
CA ASP A 170 -13.97 -6.33 18.23
C ASP A 170 -15.06 -7.14 17.52
#